data_AF-A0A183NH83-F1
#
_entry.id   AF-A0A183NH83-F1
#
_cell.length_a   1.000
_cell.length_b   1.000
_cell.length_c   1.000
_cell.angle_alpha   90.00
_cell.angle_beta   90.00
_cell.angle_gamma   90.00
#
_symmetry.space_group_name_H-M   'P 1'
#
loop_
_entity.id
_entity.type
_entity.pdbx_description
1 polymer ?
#
loop_
_entity_poly.entity_id
_entity_poly.type
_entity_poly.pdbx_seq_one_letter_code
_entity_poly.pdbx_strand_id
1 'polypeptide(L)'
;MDDISDIGDLDLLNISIGRRLSNNDTNRPSLRSITDKIPYRTFVDGAEYAKQIYSILADRRRTGHFPLFVAVHRICQNEIKPQELITCLQSHPIHA
;
A
#
# COMPACT_ATOMS: atom_id res chain seq x y z
N MET A 1 -4.22 -22.84 6.69
CA MET A 1 -5.47 -22.05 6.58
C MET A 1 -5.19 -20.73 7.27
N ASP A 2 -5.08 -19.68 6.46
CA ASP A 2 -5.40 -18.28 6.79
C ASP A 2 -4.99 -17.69 8.16
N ASP A 3 -3.68 -17.55 8.43
CA ASP A 3 -3.18 -16.54 9.39
C ASP A 3 -3.11 -15.14 8.74
N ILE A 4 -4.15 -14.81 7.97
CA ILE A 4 -4.39 -13.48 7.39
C ILE A 4 -5.36 -12.70 8.30
N SER A 5 -5.84 -13.31 9.39
CA SER A 5 -6.75 -12.68 10.35
C SER A 5 -6.10 -11.60 11.23
N ASP A 6 -4.77 -11.53 11.30
CA ASP A 6 -4.04 -10.50 12.07
C ASP A 6 -3.55 -9.31 11.22
N ILE A 7 -4.00 -9.22 9.96
CA ILE A 7 -3.72 -8.09 9.04
C ILE A 7 -4.54 -6.82 9.38
N GLY A 8 -5.45 -6.91 10.37
CA GLY A 8 -6.37 -5.83 10.75
C GLY A 8 -5.72 -4.47 11.03
N ASP A 9 -4.44 -4.45 11.40
CA ASP A 9 -3.74 -3.22 11.76
C ASP A 9 -2.52 -2.91 10.87
N LEU A 10 -2.26 -3.65 9.78
CA LEU A 10 -1.07 -3.41 8.96
C LEU A 10 -1.10 -2.02 8.31
N ASP A 11 -2.26 -1.59 7.83
CA ASP A 11 -2.44 -0.25 7.29
C ASP A 11 -2.25 0.83 8.37
N LEU A 12 -2.80 0.62 9.58
CA LEU A 12 -2.62 1.54 10.71
C LEU A 12 -1.17 1.63 11.16
N LEU A 13 -0.44 0.51 11.17
CA LEU A 13 0.99 0.46 11.45
C LEU A 13 1.78 1.24 10.41
N ASN A 14 1.55 1.00 9.11
CA ASN A 14 2.22 1.72 8.03
C ASN A 14 1.96 3.24 8.12
N ILE A 15 0.72 3.66 8.40
CA ILE A 15 0.35 5.07 8.60
C ILE A 15 1.07 5.68 9.81
N SER A 16 1.09 4.98 10.95
CA SER A 16 1.73 5.45 12.17
C SER A 16 3.25 5.62 12.00
N ILE A 17 3.91 4.65 11.37
CA ILE A 17 5.34 4.71 11.08
C ILE A 17 5.65 5.84 10.09
N GLY A 18 4.87 5.96 9.01
CA GLY A 18 4.99 7.04 8.03
C GLY A 18 4.93 8.43 8.69
N ARG A 19 3.99 8.62 9.64
CA ARG A 19 3.90 9.87 10.42
C ARG A 19 5.16 10.13 11.25
N ARG A 20 5.66 9.13 11.96
CA ARG A 20 6.89 9.24 12.78
C ARG A 20 8.11 9.57 11.93
N LEU A 21 8.18 9.05 10.70
CA LEU A 21 9.24 9.37 9.75
C LEU A 21 9.07 10.74 9.09
N SER A 22 7.85 11.27 8.98
CA SER A 22 7.59 12.58 8.37
C SER A 22 7.86 13.75 9.32
N ASN A 23 7.91 13.52 10.64
CA ASN A 23 8.17 14.58 11.60
C ASN A 23 9.63 15.07 11.48
N ASN A 24 9.79 16.40 11.40
CA ASN A 24 11.08 17.10 11.27
C ASN A 24 11.86 17.22 12.59
N ASP A 25 11.68 16.28 13.51
CA ASP A 25 12.46 16.27 14.75
C ASP A 25 13.93 15.98 14.45
N THR A 26 14.83 16.70 15.11
CA THR A 26 16.28 16.43 15.12
C THR A 26 16.63 15.02 15.63
N ASN A 27 15.66 14.35 16.26
CA ASN A 27 15.73 12.96 16.73
C ASN A 27 14.96 11.97 15.84
N ARG A 28 14.91 12.22 14.51
CA ARG A 28 14.23 11.34 13.55
C ARG A 28 14.80 9.91 13.63
N PRO A 29 14.00 8.91 14.02
CA PRO A 29 14.44 7.53 14.00
C PRO A 29 14.64 7.05 12.56
N SER A 30 15.70 6.27 12.33
CA SER A 30 15.92 5.66 11.01
C SER A 30 14.86 4.59 10.73
N LEU A 31 14.50 4.40 9.46
CA LEU A 31 13.55 3.37 9.03
C LEU A 31 13.88 2.00 9.62
N ARG A 32 15.16 1.61 9.57
CA ARG A 32 15.66 0.35 10.14
C ARG A 32 15.38 0.23 11.64
N SER A 33 15.67 1.29 12.41
CA SER A 33 15.45 1.28 13.87
C SER A 33 13.99 1.08 14.29
N ILE A 34 13.05 1.43 13.42
CA ILE A 34 11.61 1.26 13.65
C ILE A 34 11.18 -0.14 13.19
N THR A 35 11.55 -0.54 11.98
CA THR A 35 11.17 -1.83 11.39
C THR A 35 11.75 -3.02 12.16
N ASP A 36 12.98 -2.92 12.69
CA ASP A 36 13.64 -3.99 13.46
C ASP A 36 12.89 -4.33 14.77
N LYS A 37 12.05 -3.40 15.27
CA LYS A 37 11.26 -3.59 16.49
C LYS A 37 9.86 -4.14 16.22
N ILE A 38 9.49 -4.29 14.95
CA ILE A 38 8.15 -4.73 14.55
C ILE A 38 8.25 -6.20 14.10
N PRO A 39 7.51 -7.11 14.75
CA PRO A 39 7.58 -8.54 14.43
C PRO A 39 6.95 -8.90 13.06
N TYR A 40 6.21 -7.97 12.45
CA TYR A 40 5.51 -8.14 11.20
C TYR A 40 6.17 -7.31 10.07
N ARG A 41 6.12 -7.82 8.84
CA ARG A 41 6.60 -7.08 7.67
C ARG A 41 5.76 -5.82 7.48
N THR A 42 6.40 -4.65 7.55
CA THR A 42 5.76 -3.35 7.30
C THR A 42 6.28 -2.74 6.01
N PHE A 43 5.47 -1.89 5.38
CA PHE A 43 5.81 -1.22 4.13
C PHE A 43 5.64 0.27 4.32
N VAL A 44 6.76 0.93 4.56
CA VAL A 44 6.78 2.36 4.87
C VAL A 44 6.92 3.21 3.62
N ASP A 45 7.42 2.59 2.54
CA ASP A 45 7.35 3.15 1.19
C ASP A 45 6.03 2.74 0.52
N GLY A 46 5.21 3.73 0.17
CA GLY A 46 3.93 3.53 -0.49
C GLY A 46 4.03 2.87 -1.86
N ALA A 47 5.13 3.08 -2.61
CA ALA A 47 5.36 2.44 -3.90
C ALA A 47 5.70 0.95 -3.75
N GLU A 48 6.52 0.62 -2.75
CA GLU A 48 6.82 -0.77 -2.40
C GLU A 48 5.56 -1.49 -1.93
N TYR A 49 4.75 -0.83 -1.09
CA TYR A 49 3.48 -1.38 -0.63
C TYR A 49 2.50 -1.64 -1.79
N ALA A 50 2.32 -0.65 -2.68
CA ALA A 50 1.46 -0.79 -3.84
C ALA A 50 1.88 -1.96 -4.74
N LYS A 51 3.19 -2.17 -4.92
CA LYS A 51 3.73 -3.35 -5.63
C LYS A 51 3.39 -4.66 -4.92
N GLN A 52 3.55 -4.73 -3.60
CA GLN A 52 3.24 -5.94 -2.84
C GLN A 52 1.74 -6.30 -2.94
N ILE A 53 0.86 -5.31 -2.82
CA ILE A 53 -0.58 -5.50 -2.98
C ILE A 53 -0.91 -5.96 -4.39
N TYR A 54 -0.32 -5.34 -5.42
CA TYR A 54 -0.51 -5.77 -6.81
C TYR A 54 -0.09 -7.22 -7.03
N SER A 55 1.07 -7.65 -6.52
CA SER A 55 1.52 -9.05 -6.62
C SER A 55 0.52 -10.02 -5.98
N ILE A 56 0.01 -9.71 -4.79
CA ILE A 56 -1.00 -10.54 -4.11
C ILE A 56 -2.28 -10.65 -4.94
N LEU A 57 -2.73 -9.53 -5.54
CA LEU A 57 -3.91 -9.50 -6.40
C LEU A 57 -3.69 -10.27 -7.70
N ALA A 58 -2.50 -10.18 -8.30
CA ALA A 58 -2.13 -10.89 -9.53
C ALA A 58 -2.08 -12.40 -9.30
N ASP A 59 -1.42 -12.85 -8.22
CA ASP A 59 -1.33 -14.26 -7.83
C ASP A 59 -2.71 -14.88 -7.61
N ARG A 60 -3.64 -14.09 -7.04
CA ARG A 60 -5.03 -14.51 -6.82
C ARG A 60 -5.96 -14.28 -8.01
N ARG A 61 -5.46 -13.76 -9.14
CA ARG A 61 -6.24 -13.35 -10.32
C ARG A 61 -7.41 -12.40 -10.00
N ARG A 62 -7.22 -11.51 -9.01
CA ARG A 62 -8.23 -10.55 -8.53
C ARG A 62 -7.94 -9.10 -8.93
N THR A 63 -6.94 -8.83 -9.76
CA THR A 63 -6.60 -7.47 -10.22
C THR A 63 -7.81 -6.72 -10.80
N GLY A 64 -8.68 -7.39 -11.56
CA GLY A 64 -9.91 -6.78 -12.10
C GLY A 64 -10.99 -6.46 -11.06
N HIS A 65 -10.94 -7.06 -9.87
CA HIS A 65 -11.90 -6.80 -8.78
C HIS A 65 -11.47 -5.61 -7.89
N PHE A 66 -10.21 -5.20 -8.00
CA PHE A 66 -9.60 -4.17 -7.16
C PHE A 66 -8.88 -3.11 -8.01
N PRO A 67 -9.59 -2.43 -8.93
CA PRO A 67 -8.99 -1.51 -9.89
C PRO A 67 -8.28 -0.33 -9.22
N LEU A 68 -8.72 0.09 -8.03
CA LEU A 68 -8.07 1.15 -7.25
C LEU A 68 -6.61 0.80 -6.89
N PHE A 69 -6.39 -0.36 -6.27
CA PHE A 69 -5.06 -0.79 -5.87
C PHE A 69 -4.14 -1.03 -7.07
N VAL A 70 -4.71 -1.55 -8.18
CA VAL A 70 -4.00 -1.72 -9.44
C VAL A 70 -3.60 -0.37 -10.04
N ALA A 71 -4.52 0.61 -10.08
CA ALA A 71 -4.25 1.94 -10.60
C ALA A 71 -3.16 2.65 -9.79
N VAL A 72 -3.17 2.57 -8.46
CA VAL A 72 -2.12 3.13 -7.60
C VAL A 72 -0.75 2.51 -7.93
N HIS A 73 -0.67 1.18 -8.07
CA HIS A 73 0.58 0.53 -8.48
C HIS A 73 1.08 1.03 -9.83
N ARG A 74 0.20 1.14 -10.83
CA ARG A 74 0.53 1.64 -12.18
C ARG A 74 0.99 3.10 -12.18
N ILE A 75 0.43 3.95 -11.33
CA ILE A 75 0.89 5.33 -11.12
C ILE A 75 2.32 5.33 -10.58
N CYS A 76 2.62 4.49 -9.59
CA CYS A 76 3.98 4.35 -9.05
C CYS A 76 4.98 3.84 -10.10
N GLN A 77 4.52 3.13 -11.14
CA GLN A 77 5.34 2.70 -12.29
C GLN A 77 5.38 3.72 -13.44
N ASN A 78 4.73 4.88 -13.31
CA ASN A 78 4.53 5.87 -14.38
C ASN A 78 3.82 5.33 -15.63
N GLU A 79 3.05 4.25 -15.51
CA GLU A 79 2.27 3.68 -16.63
C GLU A 79 1.00 4.47 -16.91
N ILE A 80 0.41 5.06 -15.87
CA ILE A 80 -0.77 5.94 -15.98
C ILE A 80 -0.52 7.21 -15.17
N LYS A 81 -1.15 8.32 -15.60
CA LYS A 81 -1.05 9.59 -14.88
C LYS A 81 -1.91 9.57 -13.61
N PRO A 82 -1.51 10.24 -12.52
CA PRO A 82 -2.34 10.34 -11.31
C PRO A 82 -3.77 10.84 -11.55
N GLN A 83 -3.96 11.70 -12.56
CA GLN A 83 -5.26 12.24 -12.95
C GLN A 83 -6.21 11.16 -13.49
N GLU A 84 -5.68 10.08 -14.06
CA GLU A 84 -6.46 8.95 -14.59
C GLU A 84 -6.99 8.02 -13.47
N LEU A 85 -6.57 8.23 -12.22
CA LEU A 85 -7.00 7.42 -11.07
C LEU A 85 -8.52 7.46 -10.89
N ILE A 86 -9.12 8.65 -11.01
CA ILE A 86 -10.56 8.84 -10.83
C ILE A 86 -11.34 8.15 -11.96
N THR A 87 -10.84 8.23 -13.20
CA THR A 87 -11.42 7.52 -14.35
C THR A 87 -11.43 6.00 -14.11
N CYS A 88 -10.36 5.45 -13.54
CA CYS A 88 -10.27 4.02 -13.19
C CYS A 88 -11.31 3.61 -12.12
N LEU A 89 -11.67 4.53 -11.21
CA LEU A 89 -12.71 4.30 -10.20
C LEU A 89 -14.12 4.39 -10.77
N GLN A 90 -14.35 5.27 -11.74
CA GLN A 90 -15.65 5.43 -12.40
C GLN A 90 -16.03 4.20 -13.24
N SER A 91 -15.04 3.47 -13.76
CA SER A 91 -15.26 2.21 -14.48
C SER A 91 -15.55 1.00 -13.57
N HIS A 92 -15.80 1.19 -12.27
CA HIS A 92 -15.98 0.07 -11.35
C HIS A 92 -17.34 -0.62 -11.55
N PRO A 93 -17.39 -1.93 -11.84
CA PRO A 93 -18.63 -2.66 -12.15
C PRO A 93 -19.67 -2.76 -11.01
N ILE A 94 -19.37 -2.22 -9.83
CA ILE A 94 -20.28 -2.15 -8.67
C ILE A 94 -20.97 -0.78 -8.57
N HIS A 95 -20.41 0.25 -9.22
CA HIS A 95 -20.89 1.63 -9.18
C HIS A 95 -21.33 2.15 -10.56
N ALA A 96 -21.42 1.26 -11.55
CA ALA A 96 -21.93 1.53 -12.90
C ALA A 96 -23.45 1.40 -12.97
#